data_AF-A0A2V7RXW4-F1
#
_entry.id   AF-A0A2V7RXW4-F1
#
_cell.length_a   1.000
_cell.length_b   1.000
_cell.length_c   1.000
_cell.angle_alpha   90.00
_cell.angle_beta   90.00
_cell.angle_gamma   90.00
#
_symmetry.space_group_name_H-M   'P 1'
#
loop_
_entity.id
_entity.type
_entity.pdbx_description
1 polymer ?
#
loop_
_entity_poly.entity_id
_entity_poly.type
_entity_poly.pdbx_seq_one_letter_code
_entity_poly.pdbx_strand_id
1 'polypeptide(L)'
;ERRFTVRELLLYSSVCGTGLDVVPLPGDAPLDVLAALVGDVAALAVKLHKPLSARLFPIPGKAAGDAVQFANPFLTDSVVMPAE
;
A
#
# COMPACT_ATOMS: atom_id res chain seq x y z
N GLU A 1 -5.94 10.44 -10.51
CA GLU A 1 -7.12 9.86 -11.20
C GLU A 1 -8.15 9.19 -10.27
N ARG A 2 -7.83 8.80 -9.02
CA ARG A 2 -8.78 8.18 -8.06
C ARG A 2 -9.51 6.93 -8.58
N ARG A 3 -8.86 6.18 -9.48
CA ARG A 3 -9.42 4.97 -10.11
C ARG A 3 -8.95 3.67 -9.45
N PHE A 4 -8.00 3.76 -8.53
CA PHE A 4 -7.35 2.61 -7.92
C PHE A 4 -7.26 2.80 -6.41
N THR A 5 -7.43 1.69 -5.71
CA THR A 5 -7.34 1.43 -4.29
C THR A 5 -6.16 0.48 -4.04
N VAL A 6 -5.83 0.26 -2.76
CA VAL A 6 -4.76 -0.68 -2.39
C VAL A 6 -5.05 -2.10 -2.88
N ARG A 7 -6.34 -2.49 -2.97
CA ARG A 7 -6.75 -3.79 -3.50
C ARG A 7 -6.45 -3.96 -4.98
N GLU A 8 -6.69 -2.95 -5.82
CA GLU A 8 -6.34 -3.06 -7.24
C GLU A 8 -4.82 -3.14 -7.44
N LEU A 9 -4.03 -2.43 -6.62
CA LEU A 9 -2.57 -2.57 -6.64
C LEU A 9 -2.13 -3.98 -6.24
N LEU A 10 -2.77 -4.58 -5.24
CA LEU A 10 -2.51 -5.96 -4.84
C LEU A 10 -2.91 -6.95 -5.94
N LEU A 11 -4.05 -6.74 -6.61
CA LEU A 11 -4.47 -7.56 -7.74
C LEU A 11 -3.45 -7.51 -8.88
N TYR A 12 -2.87 -6.34 -9.19
CA TYR A 12 -1.80 -6.26 -10.19
C TYR A 12 -0.53 -7.02 -9.77
N SER A 13 -0.29 -7.18 -8.48
CA SER A 13 0.81 -8.02 -7.95
C SER A 13 0.61 -9.52 -8.20
N SER A 14 -0.60 -9.97 -8.55
CA SER A 14 -0.79 -11.34 -9.03
C SER A 14 0.00 -11.60 -10.32
N VAL A 15 0.12 -10.59 -11.18
CA VAL A 15 0.85 -10.66 -12.46
C VAL A 15 2.28 -10.15 -12.30
N CYS A 16 2.54 -9.05 -11.60
CA CYS A 16 3.89 -8.48 -11.42
C CYS A 16 4.62 -8.91 -10.12
N GLY A 17 5.95 -8.87 -10.09
CA GLY A 17 6.77 -9.48 -9.02
C GLY A 17 6.88 -8.73 -7.69
N THR A 18 6.42 -7.49 -7.60
CA THR A 18 6.87 -6.59 -6.52
C THR A 18 6.06 -6.70 -5.23
N GLY A 19 4.74 -6.91 -5.33
CA GLY A 19 3.82 -6.77 -4.19
C GLY A 19 3.45 -5.30 -3.94
N LEU A 20 3.13 -4.96 -2.70
CA LEU A 20 2.79 -3.60 -2.31
C LEU A 20 4.04 -2.87 -1.85
N ASP A 21 4.40 -1.81 -2.57
CA ASP A 21 5.66 -1.12 -2.36
C ASP A 21 5.50 0.41 -2.23
N VAL A 22 5.89 0.95 -1.07
CA VAL A 22 5.82 2.38 -0.71
C VAL A 22 4.42 2.96 -0.92
N VAL A 23 3.39 2.20 -0.54
CA VAL A 23 1.99 2.62 -0.66
C VAL A 23 1.67 3.59 0.49
N PRO A 24 1.36 4.88 0.22
CA PRO A 24 1.08 5.85 1.27
C PRO A 24 -0.29 5.57 1.90
N LEU A 25 -0.30 5.34 3.21
CA LEU A 25 -1.49 5.02 4.00
C LEU A 25 -1.70 6.07 5.11
N PRO A 26 -2.92 6.16 5.68
CA PRO A 26 -3.19 7.08 6.78
C PRO A 26 -2.27 6.76 7.96
N GLY A 27 -1.73 7.79 8.61
CA GLY A 27 -0.81 7.61 9.73
C GLY A 27 -1.48 7.02 10.98
N ASP A 28 -2.79 7.14 11.07
CA ASP A 28 -3.66 6.62 12.13
C ASP A 28 -4.38 5.33 11.73
N ALA A 29 -3.97 4.69 10.62
CA ALA A 29 -4.53 3.41 10.19
C ALA A 29 -4.48 2.38 11.33
N PRO A 30 -5.61 1.73 11.68
CA PRO A 30 -5.65 0.73 12.73
C PRO A 30 -4.69 -0.44 12.49
N LEU A 31 -4.11 -0.98 13.55
CA LEU A 31 -3.11 -2.04 13.45
C LEU A 31 -3.68 -3.33 12.82
N ASP A 32 -4.93 -3.65 13.13
CA ASP A 32 -5.66 -4.79 12.55
C ASP A 32 -5.88 -4.62 11.05
N VAL A 33 -6.14 -3.40 10.58
CA VAL A 33 -6.23 -3.09 9.14
C VAL A 33 -4.87 -3.28 8.45
N LEU A 34 -3.79 -2.76 9.04
CA LEU A 34 -2.44 -2.97 8.49
C LEU A 34 -2.03 -4.45 8.49
N ALA A 35 -2.38 -5.19 9.54
CA ALA A 35 -2.14 -6.62 9.64
C ALA A 35 -2.93 -7.42 8.60
N ALA A 36 -4.20 -7.05 8.36
CA ALA A 36 -5.03 -7.63 7.32
C ALA A 36 -4.42 -7.41 5.93
N LEU A 37 -3.95 -6.20 5.63
CA LEU A 37 -3.26 -5.88 4.37
C LEU A 37 -2.01 -6.74 4.14
N VAL A 38 -1.17 -6.90 5.16
CA VAL A 38 0.01 -7.80 5.08
C VAL A 38 -0.44 -9.25 4.91
N GLY A 39 -1.51 -9.66 5.60
CA GLY A 39 -2.14 -10.97 5.47
C GLY A 39 -2.61 -11.26 4.05
N ASP A 40 -3.25 -10.30 3.38
CA ASP A 40 -3.70 -10.42 2.00
C ASP A 40 -2.52 -10.58 1.03
N VAL A 41 -1.43 -9.83 1.22
CA VAL A 41 -0.18 -9.99 0.44
C VAL A 41 0.39 -11.39 0.64
N ALA A 42 0.47 -11.86 1.89
CA ALA A 42 0.98 -13.18 2.22
C ALA A 42 0.10 -14.30 1.64
N ALA A 43 -1.22 -14.17 1.73
CA ALA A 43 -2.16 -15.13 1.16
C ALA A 43 -2.00 -15.23 -0.37
N LEU A 44 -1.86 -14.09 -1.05
CA LEU A 44 -1.60 -14.04 -2.48
C LEU A 44 -0.24 -14.66 -2.86
N ALA A 45 0.80 -14.34 -2.09
CA ALA A 45 2.15 -14.89 -2.26
C ALA A 45 2.15 -16.42 -2.16
N VAL A 46 1.51 -16.97 -1.12
CA VAL A 46 1.37 -18.41 -0.91
C VAL A 46 0.56 -19.04 -2.03
N LYS A 47 -0.58 -18.44 -2.39
CA LYS A 47 -1.48 -18.98 -3.41
C LYS A 47 -0.84 -19.08 -4.79
N LEU A 48 0.02 -18.11 -5.14
CA LEU A 48 0.67 -18.02 -6.44
C LEU A 48 2.09 -18.56 -6.46
N HIS A 49 2.60 -19.05 -5.32
CA HIS A 49 4.01 -19.46 -5.16
C HIS A 49 4.99 -18.36 -5.60
N LYS A 50 4.69 -17.11 -5.19
CA LYS A 50 5.38 -15.91 -5.68
C LYS A 50 5.93 -15.10 -4.51
N PRO A 51 7.20 -14.66 -4.56
CA PRO A 51 7.80 -13.90 -3.47
C PRO A 51 7.34 -12.43 -3.51
N LEU A 52 6.14 -12.16 -3.01
CA LEU A 52 5.62 -10.79 -2.90
C LEU A 52 6.11 -10.13 -1.60
N SER A 53 6.35 -8.82 -1.67
CA SER A 53 6.72 -8.01 -0.52
C SER A 53 5.60 -7.04 -0.11
N ALA A 54 5.58 -6.65 1.16
CA ALA A 54 4.70 -5.62 1.68
C ALA A 54 5.54 -4.54 2.38
N ARG A 55 5.69 -3.39 1.73
CA ARG A 55 6.28 -2.16 2.30
C ARG A 55 5.20 -1.10 2.40
N LEU A 56 4.40 -1.19 3.46
CA LEU A 56 3.37 -0.22 3.78
C LEU A 56 4.01 1.09 4.25
N PHE A 57 3.45 2.24 3.89
CA PHE A 57 4.01 3.55 4.20
C PHE A 57 3.00 4.48 4.89
N PRO A 58 2.72 4.29 6.20
CA PRO A 58 1.85 5.19 6.96
C PRO A 58 2.45 6.60 7.05
N ILE A 59 1.65 7.63 6.79
CA ILE A 59 2.09 9.03 6.81
C ILE A 59 1.48 9.74 8.04
N PRO A 60 2.27 10.05 9.08
CA PRO A 60 1.78 10.67 10.30
C PRO A 60 1.01 11.97 10.05
N GLY A 61 -0.15 12.12 10.69
CA GLY A 61 -0.97 13.32 10.61
C GLY A 61 -1.68 13.55 9.27
N LYS A 62 -1.73 12.53 8.41
CA LYS A 62 -2.42 12.58 7.11
C LYS A 62 -3.52 11.54 7.05
N ALA A 63 -4.66 11.95 6.51
CA ALA A 63 -5.82 11.11 6.26
C ALA A 63 -5.90 10.70 4.78
N ALA A 64 -6.73 9.70 4.48
CA ALA A 64 -6.98 9.27 3.10
C ALA A 64 -7.45 10.45 2.23
N GLY A 65 -6.84 10.60 1.06
CA GLY A 65 -7.11 11.70 0.13
C GLY A 65 -6.23 12.93 0.32
N ASP A 66 -5.47 13.03 1.41
CA ASP A 66 -4.52 14.13 1.61
C ASP A 66 -3.34 14.02 0.65
N ALA A 67 -2.89 15.18 0.14
CA ALA A 67 -1.63 15.26 -0.60
C ALA A 67 -0.43 15.08 0.36
N VAL A 68 0.55 14.32 -0.12
CA VAL A 68 1.82 14.07 0.55
C VAL A 68 2.92 14.59 -0.34
N GLN A 69 3.73 15.49 0.22
CA GLN A 69 4.93 16.02 -0.42
C GLN A 69 6.15 15.39 0.23
N PHE A 70 7.04 14.84 -0.58
CA PHE A 70 8.24 14.19 -0.08
C PHE A 70 9.47 15.07 -0.34
N ALA A 71 10.30 15.27 0.68
CA ALA A 71 11.58 15.96 0.53
C ALA A 71 12.69 15.05 -0.04
N ASN A 72 12.46 13.74 -0.06
CA ASN A 72 13.43 12.76 -0.56
C ASN A 72 13.38 12.75 -2.11
N PRO A 73 14.52 12.95 -2.80
CA PRO A 73 14.55 13.00 -4.27
C PRO A 73 14.17 11.69 -4.97
N PHE A 74 14.14 10.57 -4.24
CA PHE A 74 13.73 9.26 -4.76
C PHE A 74 12.24 8.97 -4.56
N LEU A 75 11.50 9.86 -3.90
CA LEU A 75 10.06 9.74 -3.69
C LEU A 75 9.34 10.76 -4.56
N THR A 76 8.20 10.35 -5.11
CA THR A 76 7.33 11.22 -5.89
C THR A 76 6.12 11.61 -5.05
N ASP A 77 5.81 12.90 -5.02
CA ASP A 77 4.61 13.43 -4.37
C ASP A 77 3.38 12.63 -4.78
N SER A 78 2.53 12.32 -3.81
CA SER A 78 1.41 11.42 -4.02
C SER A 78 0.21 11.79 -3.14
N VAL A 79 -0.78 10.91 -3.09
CA VAL A 79 -1.99 11.07 -2.29
C VAL A 79 -2.10 9.87 -1.38
N VAL A 80 -2.43 10.09 -0.10
CA VAL A 80 -2.70 9.01 0.85
C VAL A 80 -3.87 8.18 0.35
N MET A 81 -3.65 6.87 0.21
CA MET A 81 -4.68 5.92 -0.18
C MET A 81 -5.47 5.47 1.04
N PRO A 82 -6.77 5.14 0.91
CA PRO A 82 -7.52 4.50 1.98
C PRO A 82 -6.87 3.18 2.41
N ALA A 83 -6.76 2.97 3.73
CA ALA A 83 -6.46 1.67 4.31
C ALA A 83 -7.80 1.01 4.65
N GLU A 84 -8.26 0.11 3.78
CA GLU A 84 -9.53 -0.63 3.88
C GLU A 84 -9.28 -2.13 3.86
#